data_AF-A0A4R6LZV6-F1
#
_entry.id   AF-A0A4R6LZV6-F1
#
_cell.length_a   1.000
_cell.length_b   1.000
_cell.length_c   1.000
_cell.angle_alpha   90.00
_cell.angle_beta   90.00
_cell.angle_gamma   90.00
#
_symmetry.space_group_name_H-M   'P 1'
#
loop_
_entity.id
_entity.type
_entity.pdbx_description
1 polymer ?
#
loop_
_entity_poly.entity_id
_entity_poly.type
_entity_poly.pdbx_seq_one_letter_code
_entity_poly.pdbx_strand_id
1 'polypeptide(L)'
;MLQKLELNIDSYPSRKAMGFYKLSDSTQKFAKKGIEAAQKAAAFYASTGDKLSDFKNYKIADLGAEIMYSEQRELVVAYKPGPNIDFKA
;
A
#
# COMPACT_ATOMS: atom_id res chain seq x y z
N MET A 1 42.46 -6.35 30.14
CA MET A 1 40.99 -6.53 30.08
C MET A 1 40.57 -6.30 28.63
N LEU A 2 39.92 -7.27 27.99
CA LEU A 2 39.31 -7.00 26.67
C LEU A 2 38.04 -6.17 26.90
N GLN A 3 38.07 -4.89 26.52
CA GLN A 3 36.84 -4.13 26.29
C GLN A 3 36.11 -4.80 25.13
N LYS A 4 34.87 -5.23 25.38
CA LYS A 4 34.07 -5.93 24.38
C LYS A 4 33.43 -4.86 23.49
N LEU A 5 34.06 -4.62 22.34
CA LEU A 5 33.52 -3.71 21.33
C LEU A 5 32.23 -4.30 20.75
N GLU A 6 31.12 -3.56 20.86
CA GLU A 6 29.85 -3.97 20.24
C GLU A 6 29.46 -2.98 19.14
N LEU A 7 29.41 -3.47 17.90
CA LEU A 7 28.92 -2.76 16.72
C LEU A 7 27.58 -3.37 16.29
N ASN A 8 26.53 -2.56 16.25
CA ASN A 8 25.22 -2.95 15.75
C ASN A 8 24.82 -2.08 14.55
N ILE A 9 24.49 -2.71 13.43
CA ILE A 9 24.04 -2.06 12.20
C ILE A 9 22.61 -2.51 11.91
N ASP A 10 21.65 -1.62 12.08
CA ASP A 10 20.25 -1.87 11.74
C ASP A 10 19.90 -1.24 10.37
N SER A 11 19.84 -2.08 9.33
CA SER A 11 19.41 -1.67 7.98
C SER A 11 17.89 -1.53 7.83
N TYR A 12 17.11 -1.71 8.90
CA TYR A 12 15.65 -1.64 8.80
C TYR A 12 15.10 -0.31 8.27
N PRO A 13 15.62 0.88 8.63
CA PRO A 13 15.13 2.15 8.09
C PRO A 13 15.18 2.21 6.56
N SER A 14 16.29 1.77 5.96
CA SER A 14 16.47 1.69 4.51
C SER A 14 15.50 0.70 3.87
N ARG A 15 15.33 -0.48 4.47
CA ARG A 15 14.37 -1.50 4.00
C ARG A 15 12.93 -0.98 4.04
N LYS A 16 12.54 -0.32 5.13
CA LYS A 16 11.21 0.26 5.32
C LYS A 16 10.89 1.32 4.26
N ALA A 17 11.84 2.18 3.92
CA ALA A 17 11.68 3.19 2.87
C ALA A 17 11.53 2.60 1.46
N MET A 18 12.06 1.39 1.23
CA MET A 18 11.84 0.64 -0.02
C MET A 18 10.56 -0.20 -0.01
N GLY A 19 9.76 -0.14 1.07
CA GLY A 19 8.53 -0.92 1.20
C GLY A 19 8.70 -2.31 1.79
N PHE A 20 9.89 -2.67 2.30
CA PHE A 20 10.15 -3.93 2.99
C PHE A 20 9.96 -3.77 4.50
N TYR A 21 8.74 -4.04 4.97
CA TYR A 21 8.34 -3.89 6.37
C TYR A 21 8.60 -5.18 7.17
N LYS A 22 8.82 -5.05 8.48
CA LYS A 22 8.71 -6.18 9.40
C LYS A 22 7.26 -6.64 9.47
N LEU A 23 7.04 -7.91 9.81
CA LEU A 23 5.69 -8.46 10.02
C LEU A 23 4.87 -7.58 10.98
N SER A 24 5.46 -7.21 12.12
CA SER A 24 4.86 -6.33 13.14
C SER A 24 4.40 -4.98 12.60
N ASP A 25 5.13 -4.37 11.67
CA ASP A 25 4.79 -3.08 11.06
C ASP A 25 3.74 -3.21 9.94
N SER A 26 3.45 -4.44 9.50
CA SER A 26 2.71 -4.72 8.28
C SER A 26 1.34 -5.34 8.54
N THR A 27 1.17 -6.12 9.62
CA THR A 27 -0.07 -6.86 9.89
C THR A 27 -1.29 -5.96 9.98
N GLN A 28 -1.23 -4.89 10.81
CA GLN A 28 -2.35 -3.94 10.93
C GLN A 28 -2.59 -3.18 9.62
N LYS A 29 -1.52 -2.82 8.91
CA LYS A 29 -1.60 -2.12 7.63
C LYS A 29 -2.28 -2.98 6.56
N PHE A 30 -1.91 -4.26 6.46
CA PHE A 30 -2.51 -5.19 5.51
C PHE A 30 -3.95 -5.54 5.89
N ALA A 31 -4.25 -5.74 7.18
CA ALA A 31 -5.62 -5.94 7.64
C ALA A 31 -6.51 -4.74 7.28
N LYS A 32 -6.05 -3.52 7.57
CA LYS A 32 -6.76 -2.28 7.21
C LYS A 32 -6.95 -2.16 5.70
N LYS A 33 -5.88 -2.37 4.91
CA LYS A 33 -5.96 -2.36 3.45
C LYS A 33 -6.92 -3.42 2.90
N GLY A 34 -6.96 -4.60 3.52
CA GLY A 34 -7.87 -5.68 3.15
C GLY A 34 -9.32 -5.29 3.36
N ILE A 35 -9.65 -4.69 4.52
CA ILE A 35 -10.99 -4.18 4.81
C ILE A 35 -11.37 -3.05 3.85
N GLU A 36 -10.49 -2.08 3.64
CA GLU A 36 -10.73 -0.98 2.69
C GLU A 36 -10.96 -1.48 1.27
N ALA A 37 -10.17 -2.46 0.81
CA ALA A 37 -10.34 -3.06 -0.50
C ALA A 37 -11.67 -3.83 -0.61
N ALA A 38 -12.04 -4.58 0.43
CA ALA A 38 -13.31 -5.30 0.48
C ALA A 38 -14.51 -4.33 0.46
N GLN A 39 -14.46 -3.24 1.23
CA GLN A 39 -15.50 -2.21 1.24
C GLN A 39 -15.61 -1.50 -0.11
N LYS A 40 -14.48 -1.14 -0.72
CA LYS A 40 -14.46 -0.54 -2.07
C LYS A 40 -15.05 -1.48 -3.12
N ALA A 41 -14.69 -2.77 -3.07
CA ALA A 41 -15.24 -3.77 -3.98
C ALA A 41 -16.75 -3.95 -3.77
N ALA A 42 -17.20 -4.07 -2.52
CA ALA A 42 -18.63 -4.18 -2.20
C ALA A 42 -19.43 -2.97 -2.70
N ALA A 43 -18.95 -1.75 -2.45
CA ALA A 43 -19.58 -0.52 -2.93
C ALA A 43 -19.59 -0.44 -4.47
N PHE A 44 -18.49 -0.83 -5.12
CA PHE A 44 -18.39 -0.87 -6.57
C PHE A 44 -19.43 -1.82 -7.18
N TYR A 45 -19.51 -3.07 -6.69
CA TYR A 45 -20.45 -4.06 -7.21
C TYR A 45 -21.90 -3.70 -6.91
N ALA A 46 -22.21 -3.17 -5.73
CA ALA A 46 -23.54 -2.67 -5.40
C ALA A 46 -23.96 -1.55 -6.37
N SER A 47 -23.13 -0.51 -6.53
CA SER A 47 -23.45 0.60 -7.44
C SER A 47 -23.55 0.16 -8.90
N THR A 48 -22.73 -0.82 -9.31
CA THR A 48 -22.79 -1.40 -10.65
C THR A 48 -24.09 -2.17 -10.87
N GLY A 49 -24.51 -2.95 -9.87
CA GLY A 49 -25.80 -3.65 -9.89
C GLY A 49 -26.98 -2.69 -10.01
N ASP A 50 -26.98 -1.61 -9.22
CA ASP A 50 -28.02 -0.57 -9.27
C ASP A 50 -28.06 0.11 -10.64
N LYS A 51 -26.90 0.52 -11.18
CA LYS A 51 -26.78 1.13 -12.51
C LYS A 51 -27.27 0.20 -13.62
N LEU A 52 -26.87 -1.08 -13.58
CA LEU A 52 -27.30 -2.06 -14.57
C LEU A 52 -28.77 -2.45 -14.42
N SER A 53 -29.38 -2.28 -13.24
CA SER A 53 -30.82 -2.50 -13.09
C SER A 53 -31.66 -1.49 -13.91
N ASP A 54 -31.11 -0.31 -14.19
CA ASP A 54 -31.70 0.70 -15.09
C ASP A 54 -31.13 0.57 -16.52
N PHE A 55 -31.32 -0.59 -17.14
CA PHE A 55 -30.90 -0.86 -18.52
C PHE A 55 -31.47 0.12 -19.56
N LYS A 56 -32.55 0.84 -19.22
CA LYS A 56 -33.18 1.80 -20.12
C LYS A 56 -32.33 3.06 -20.30
N ASN A 57 -31.65 3.49 -19.23
CA ASN A 57 -30.85 4.72 -19.22
C ASN A 57 -29.35 4.47 -19.09
N TYR A 58 -28.91 3.24 -18.76
CA TYR A 58 -27.51 2.93 -18.53
C TYR A 58 -27.11 1.61 -19.20
N LYS A 59 -26.19 1.66 -20.16
CA LYS A 59 -25.75 0.48 -20.91
C LYS A 59 -24.45 -0.09 -20.35
N ILE A 60 -24.22 -1.37 -20.60
CA ILE A 60 -22.97 -2.06 -20.23
C ILE A 60 -21.73 -1.35 -20.86
N ALA A 61 -21.87 -0.76 -22.04
CA ALA A 61 -20.79 -0.02 -22.70
C ALA A 61 -20.37 1.23 -21.90
N ASP A 62 -21.31 1.93 -21.26
CA ASP A 62 -21.05 3.11 -20.45
C ASP A 62 -20.25 2.73 -19.19
N LEU A 63 -20.61 1.60 -18.57
CA LEU A 63 -19.84 1.01 -17.46
C LEU A 63 -18.40 0.66 -17.88
N GLY A 64 -18.22 0.07 -19.06
CA GLY A 64 -16.90 -0.26 -19.58
C GLY A 64 -16.00 0.96 -19.74
N ALA A 65 -16.55 2.08 -20.22
CA ALA A 65 -15.82 3.33 -20.38
C ALA A 65 -15.39 3.95 -19.03
N GLU A 66 -16.26 3.91 -18.01
CA GLU A 66 -15.92 4.38 -16.65
C GLU A 66 -14.79 3.56 -16.01
N ILE A 67 -14.84 2.22 -16.12
CA ILE A 67 -13.83 1.33 -15.53
C ILE A 67 -12.46 1.51 -16.21
N MET A 68 -12.45 1.76 -17.52
CA MET A 68 -11.20 1.97 -18.26
C MET A 68 -10.54 3.33 -17.96
N TYR A 69 -11.22 4.25 -17.28
CA TYR A 69 -10.63 5.51 -16.86
C TYR A 69 -9.59 5.28 -15.77
N SER A 70 -8.32 5.14 -16.17
CA SER A 70 -7.21 4.99 -15.23
C SER A 70 -6.77 6.36 -14.69
N GLU A 71 -6.74 6.53 -13.37
CA GLU A 71 -6.08 7.67 -12.73
C GLU A 71 -4.62 7.79 -13.23
N GLN A 72 -4.22 9.00 -13.64
CA GLN A 72 -2.83 9.32 -13.98
C GLN A 72 -1.94 9.04 -12.77
N ARG A 73 -0.95 8.16 -12.92
CA ARG A 73 0.04 7.89 -11.89
C ARG A 73 1.24 8.79 -12.08
N GLU A 74 1.47 9.70 -11.14
CA GLU A 74 2.71 10.49 -11.09
C GLU A 74 3.90 9.66 -10.61
N LEU A 75 5.05 9.86 -11.24
CA LEU A 75 6.31 9.27 -10.84
C LEU A 75 7.01 10.24 -9.88
N VAL A 76 7.16 9.85 -8.62
CA VAL A 76 7.76 10.70 -7.57
C VAL A 76 9.12 10.16 -7.14
N VAL A 77 10.07 11.08 -6.90
CA VAL A 77 11.37 10.75 -6.30
C VAL A 77 11.24 10.77 -4.78
N ALA A 78 11.44 9.63 -4.13
CA ALA A 78 11.37 9.49 -2.68
C ALA A 78 12.76 9.35 -2.05
N TYR A 79 12.99 10.04 -0.92
CA TYR A 79 14.21 9.94 -0.12
C TYR A 79 14.38 8.54 0.49
N LYS A 80 15.61 8.02 0.53
CA LYS A 80 15.98 6.75 1.16
C LYS A 80 16.96 6.98 2.33
N PRO A 81 16.56 6.76 3.59
CA PRO A 81 17.46 6.86 4.74
C PRO A 81 18.47 5.71 4.76
N GLY A 82 19.65 5.98 5.31
CA GLY A 82 20.68 4.97 5.59
C GLY A 82 20.35 4.06 6.80
N PRO A 83 21.22 3.08 7.11
CA PRO A 83 21.08 2.25 8.30
C PRO A 83 21.33 3.05 9.58
N ASN A 84 20.75 2.59 10.69
CA ASN A 84 21.14 3.07 12.01
C ASN A 84 22.39 2.32 12.47
N ILE A 85 23.39 3.05 12.99
CA ILE A 85 24.65 2.47 13.47
C ILE A 85 24.79 2.85 14.95
N ASP A 86 24.88 1.85 15.83
CA ASP A 86 25.14 2.01 17.26
C ASP A 86 26.50 1.38 17.58
N PHE A 87 27.35 2.12 18.27
CA PHE A 87 28.72 1.74 18.62
C PHE A 87 28.93 1.96 20.11
N LYS A 88 29.27 0.89 20.84
CA LYS A 88 29.55 0.93 22.28
C LYS A 88 30.95 0.38 22.55
N ALA A 89 31.71 1.10 23.36
CA ALA A 89 33.10 0.82 23.74
C ALA A 89 33.22 0.63 25.26
#